data_AF-E9KNR7-F1
#
_entry.id   AF-E9KNR7-F1
#
_cell.length_a   1.000
_cell.length_b   1.000
_cell.length_c   1.000
_cell.angle_alpha   90.00
_cell.angle_beta   90.00
_cell.angle_gamma   90.00
#
_symmetry.space_group_name_H-M   'P 1'
#
loop_
_entity.id
_entity.type
_entity.pdbx_description
1 polymer ?
#
loop_
_entity_poly.entity_id
_entity_poly.type
_entity_poly.pdbx_seq_one_letter_code
_entity_poly.pdbx_strand_id
1 'polypeptide(L)'
;MNLRGHENRLKFHAKYDVTPISHLKLLEGQKKDGEGGILTDSYYCFSYSLKGNSKKVLGTFNCGYHIAEDLLKLSNQDKLPLFNPFKVINEGNQLQGVTNKGNLNINRQRKQYNEVALQLSNAINLIIICYEDNIKEPLSTIKYETDKYYYSEPYDSKIKAVNTIIGNLFDKKLVEKISEINVNQKIRKFDFSLLTNKIKKYKIQNNFE
;
A
#
# COMPACT_ATOMS: atom_id res chain seq x y z
N MET A 1 16.33 -1.98 11.85
CA MET A 1 17.48 -2.13 10.93
C MET A 1 18.22 -0.77 10.93
N ASN A 2 19.30 -0.53 10.17
CA ASN A 2 19.86 0.82 10.06
C ASN A 2 20.07 1.16 8.58
N LEU A 3 19.19 2.02 8.05
CA LEU A 3 19.27 2.52 6.67
C LEU A 3 19.67 4.00 6.58
N ARG A 4 20.11 4.60 7.69
CA ARG A 4 20.59 5.98 7.71
C ARG A 4 21.97 6.03 7.06
N GLY A 5 22.12 6.85 6.03
CA GLY A 5 23.34 6.96 5.22
C GLY A 5 23.39 5.99 4.03
N HIS A 6 23.97 6.46 2.91
CA HIS A 6 24.05 5.71 1.66
C HIS A 6 24.85 4.40 1.80
N GLU A 7 25.97 4.42 2.52
CA GLU A 7 26.80 3.22 2.74
C GLU A 7 26.05 2.09 3.45
N ASN A 8 25.20 2.42 4.43
CA ASN A 8 24.39 1.41 5.12
C ASN A 8 23.35 0.80 4.18
N ARG A 9 22.81 1.58 3.24
CA ARG A 9 21.89 1.07 2.20
C ARG A 9 22.60 0.21 1.17
N LEU A 10 23.85 0.52 0.79
CA LEU A 10 24.68 -0.36 -0.02
C LEU A 10 24.95 -1.69 0.69
N LYS A 11 25.34 -1.67 1.98
CA LYS A 11 25.54 -2.88 2.79
C LYS A 11 24.26 -3.71 2.92
N PHE A 12 23.11 -3.05 3.04
CA PHE A 12 21.81 -3.71 3.08
C PHE A 12 21.46 -4.35 1.72
N HIS A 13 21.57 -3.60 0.64
CA HIS A 13 21.28 -4.06 -0.73
C HIS A 13 22.23 -5.19 -1.20
N ALA A 14 23.45 -5.25 -0.67
CA ALA A 14 24.36 -6.37 -0.92
C ALA A 14 23.83 -7.71 -0.37
N LYS A 15 23.03 -7.67 0.71
CA LYS A 15 22.53 -8.87 1.41
C LYS A 15 21.07 -9.20 1.11
N TYR A 16 20.27 -8.20 0.76
CA TYR A 16 18.83 -8.33 0.64
C TYR A 16 18.30 -7.76 -0.68
N ASP A 17 17.32 -8.47 -1.24
CA ASP A 17 16.46 -7.93 -2.27
C ASP A 17 15.32 -7.17 -1.58
N VAL A 18 14.97 -6.00 -2.12
CA VAL A 18 13.88 -5.15 -1.61
C VAL A 18 12.78 -5.04 -2.65
N THR A 19 11.54 -4.95 -2.19
CA THR A 19 10.37 -4.72 -3.05
C THR A 19 9.51 -3.61 -2.47
N PRO A 20 9.26 -2.52 -3.21
CA PRO A 20 8.37 -1.47 -2.75
C PRO A 20 6.94 -2.03 -2.74
N ILE A 21 6.26 -1.89 -1.61
CA ILE A 21 4.90 -2.40 -1.40
C ILE A 21 3.88 -1.28 -1.52
N SER A 22 4.16 -0.10 -0.95
CA SER A 22 3.26 1.05 -1.02
C SER A 22 4.02 2.35 -0.77
N HIS A 23 3.52 3.45 -1.35
CA HIS A 23 3.90 4.81 -0.99
C HIS A 23 2.63 5.50 -0.48
N LEU A 24 2.60 5.88 0.80
CA LEU A 24 1.38 6.24 1.51
C LEU A 24 1.53 7.63 2.12
N LYS A 25 0.45 8.41 2.05
CA LYS A 25 0.32 9.67 2.80
C LYS A 25 -0.06 9.33 4.25
N LEU A 26 0.63 9.93 5.22
CA LEU A 26 0.23 9.84 6.62
C LEU A 26 -1.02 10.68 6.87
N LEU A 27 -1.84 10.20 7.79
CA LEU A 27 -2.99 10.94 8.28
C LEU A 27 -2.54 12.18 9.07
N GLU A 28 -3.42 13.17 9.19
CA GLU A 28 -3.09 14.39 9.94
C GLU A 28 -2.79 14.04 11.41
N GLY A 29 -1.64 14.48 11.90
CA GLY A 29 -1.14 14.17 13.25
C GLY A 29 -0.55 12.76 13.42
N GLN A 30 -0.67 11.87 12.43
CA GLN A 30 -0.11 10.53 12.51
C GLN A 30 1.41 10.56 12.41
N LYS A 31 2.05 9.76 13.25
CA LYS A 31 3.49 9.49 13.20
C LYS A 31 3.71 8.01 12.98
N LYS A 32 4.74 7.64 12.23
CA LYS A 32 5.20 6.26 12.10
C LYS A 32 6.70 6.16 12.34
N ASP A 33 7.11 5.10 13.01
CA ASP A 33 8.51 4.74 13.08
C ASP A 33 8.99 4.31 11.70
N GLY A 34 10.05 4.96 11.24
CA GLY A 34 10.72 4.68 10.00
C GLY A 34 12.18 4.35 10.21
N GLU A 35 12.69 3.51 9.32
CA GLU A 35 14.12 3.38 9.11
C GLU A 35 14.64 4.75 8.66
N GLY A 36 15.42 5.42 9.52
CA GLY A 36 15.90 6.79 9.33
C GLY A 36 15.25 7.85 10.23
N GLY A 37 14.23 7.51 11.02
CA GLY A 37 13.59 8.41 11.99
C GLY A 37 12.06 8.39 11.92
N ILE A 38 11.43 9.24 12.73
CA ILE A 38 9.97 9.41 12.76
C ILE A 38 9.48 10.02 11.44
N LEU A 39 8.43 9.45 10.87
CA LEU A 39 7.78 9.88 9.63
C LEU A 39 6.50 10.65 9.96
N THR A 40 6.28 11.78 9.28
CA THR A 40 5.16 12.72 9.57
C THR A 40 4.39 13.21 8.34
N ASP A 41 4.85 12.92 7.12
CA ASP A 41 4.22 13.40 5.88
C ASP A 41 3.79 12.25 4.96
N SER A 42 4.75 11.57 4.34
CA SER A 42 4.54 10.35 3.57
C SER A 42 5.63 9.33 3.88
N TYR A 43 5.37 8.07 3.54
CA TYR A 43 6.32 6.98 3.75
C TYR A 43 6.18 5.92 2.69
N TYR A 44 7.29 5.22 2.43
CA TYR A 44 7.26 3.96 1.72
C TYR A 44 7.20 2.81 2.72
N CYS A 45 6.44 1.78 2.36
CA CYS A 45 6.54 0.45 2.94
C CYS A 45 7.31 -0.43 1.94
N PHE A 46 8.36 -1.11 2.40
CA PHE A 46 9.12 -2.09 1.63
C PHE A 46 9.01 -3.46 2.28
N SER A 47 9.02 -4.52 1.49
CA SER A 47 9.39 -5.86 1.94
C SER A 47 10.83 -6.16 1.56
N TYR A 48 11.45 -7.11 2.25
CA TYR A 48 12.78 -7.58 1.92
C TYR A 48 12.93 -9.09 2.10
N SER A 49 13.78 -9.70 1.28
CA SER A 49 14.16 -11.12 1.32
C SER A 49 15.67 -11.26 1.24
N LEU A 50 16.21 -12.44 1.59
CA LEU A 50 17.62 -12.72 1.29
C LEU A 50 17.86 -12.64 -0.21
N LYS A 51 19.00 -12.06 -0.60
CA LYS A 51 19.37 -11.90 -2.00
C LYS A 51 19.40 -13.26 -2.71
N GLY A 52 18.74 -13.34 -3.87
CA GLY A 52 18.62 -14.58 -4.64
C GLY A 52 17.63 -15.61 -4.06
N ASN A 53 16.97 -15.31 -2.93
CA ASN A 53 15.91 -16.15 -2.37
C ASN A 53 14.61 -15.33 -2.21
N SER A 54 14.02 -14.97 -3.34
CA SER A 54 12.78 -14.20 -3.41
C SER A 54 11.54 -14.96 -2.93
N LYS A 55 11.65 -16.27 -2.67
CA LYS A 55 10.52 -17.10 -2.21
C LYS A 55 10.13 -16.83 -0.75
N LYS A 56 11.05 -16.28 0.05
CA LYS A 56 10.81 -16.02 1.48
C LYS A 56 11.05 -14.56 1.82
N VAL A 57 9.96 -13.79 1.94
CA VAL A 57 9.98 -12.45 2.55
C VAL A 57 10.35 -12.61 4.02
N LEU A 58 11.39 -11.89 4.45
CA LEU A 58 11.88 -11.90 5.83
C LEU A 58 11.12 -10.91 6.71
N GLY A 59 10.67 -9.80 6.14
CA GLY A 59 9.94 -8.78 6.86
C GLY A 59 9.60 -7.58 5.99
N THR A 60 9.02 -6.58 6.62
CA THR A 60 8.77 -5.27 6.02
C THR A 60 9.29 -4.15 6.92
N PHE A 61 9.45 -2.97 6.33
CA PHE A 61 9.85 -1.77 7.05
C PHE A 61 9.29 -0.52 6.37
N ASN A 62 9.11 0.54 7.16
CA ASN A 62 8.75 1.85 6.66
C ASN A 62 10.01 2.74 6.54
N CYS A 63 10.04 3.65 5.57
CA CYS A 63 11.09 4.65 5.46
C CYS A 63 10.58 5.92 4.77
N GLY A 64 11.29 7.04 5.03
CA GLY A 64 11.03 8.30 4.36
C GLY A 64 11.52 8.32 2.91
N TYR A 65 11.07 9.33 2.15
CA TYR A 65 11.31 9.45 0.70
C TYR A 65 12.79 9.31 0.30
N HIS A 66 13.72 9.94 1.01
CA HIS A 66 15.13 9.91 0.65
C HIS A 66 15.75 8.51 0.73
N ILE A 67 15.36 7.70 1.71
CA ILE A 67 15.82 6.31 1.84
C ILE A 67 15.15 5.46 0.77
N ALA A 68 13.85 5.65 0.56
CA ALA A 68 13.10 4.95 -0.47
C ALA A 68 13.68 5.20 -1.88
N GLU A 69 13.93 6.45 -2.24
CA GLU A 69 14.47 6.82 -3.54
C GLU A 69 15.82 6.18 -3.81
N ASP A 70 16.71 6.16 -2.81
CA ASP A 70 18.02 5.54 -2.97
C ASP A 70 17.91 4.01 -3.09
N LEU A 71 17.05 3.36 -2.30
CA LEU A 71 16.80 1.93 -2.42
C LEU A 71 16.21 1.55 -3.78
N LEU A 72 15.26 2.33 -4.30
CA LEU A 72 14.66 2.12 -5.62
C LEU A 72 15.72 2.23 -6.74
N LYS A 73 16.65 3.18 -6.63
CA LYS A 73 17.78 3.31 -7.57
C LYS A 73 18.71 2.11 -7.48
N LEU A 74 19.08 1.70 -6.27
CA LEU A 74 19.96 0.53 -6.04
C LEU A 74 19.33 -0.77 -6.55
N SER A 75 18.01 -0.95 -6.41
CA SER A 75 17.28 -2.14 -6.87
C SER A 75 16.77 -2.05 -8.30
N ASN A 76 17.01 -0.93 -9.00
CA ASN A 76 16.50 -0.65 -10.35
C ASN A 76 14.97 -0.82 -10.47
N GLN A 77 14.22 -0.24 -9.52
CA GLN A 77 12.76 -0.31 -9.42
C GLN A 77 12.12 1.06 -9.61
N ASP A 78 10.93 1.07 -10.21
CA ASP A 78 10.15 2.28 -10.42
C ASP A 78 9.57 2.85 -9.11
N LYS A 79 9.45 4.17 -9.06
CA LYS A 79 8.73 4.87 -7.98
C LYS A 79 7.25 4.47 -7.99
N LEU A 80 6.74 4.06 -6.83
CA LEU A 80 5.30 3.85 -6.65
C LEU A 80 4.54 5.18 -6.57
N PRO A 81 3.32 5.27 -7.13
CA PRO A 81 2.46 6.43 -6.96
C PRO A 81 2.08 6.60 -5.49
N LEU A 82 1.97 7.84 -5.04
CA LEU A 82 1.48 8.16 -3.71
C LEU A 82 -0.01 7.81 -3.60
N PHE A 83 -0.35 6.90 -2.70
CA PHE A 83 -1.72 6.70 -2.27
C PHE A 83 -2.08 7.77 -1.23
N ASN A 84 -3.07 8.58 -1.60
CA ASN A 84 -3.61 9.62 -0.74
C ASN A 84 -5.06 9.27 -0.38
N PRO A 85 -5.38 9.04 0.91
CA PRO A 85 -6.74 8.70 1.34
C PRO A 85 -7.66 9.93 1.43
N PHE A 86 -7.12 11.15 1.41
CA PHE A 86 -7.92 12.37 1.51
C PHE A 86 -8.76 12.61 0.25
N LYS A 87 -9.92 13.24 0.44
CA LYS A 87 -10.78 13.77 -0.60
C LYS A 87 -10.03 14.92 -1.26
N VAL A 88 -9.72 14.77 -2.54
CA VAL A 88 -9.24 15.88 -3.36
C VAL A 88 -10.41 16.86 -3.48
N ILE A 89 -10.28 18.05 -2.89
CA ILE A 89 -11.21 19.14 -3.13
C ILE A 89 -10.85 19.66 -4.53
N ASN A 90 -11.67 19.31 -5.53
CA ASN A 90 -11.39 19.65 -6.92
C ASN A 90 -11.36 21.18 -7.10
N GLU A 91 -10.21 21.74 -7.45
CA GLU A 91 -10.16 22.70 -8.54
C GLU A 91 -10.19 21.88 -9.85
N GLY A 92 -11.35 21.82 -10.50
CA GLY A 92 -11.52 21.35 -11.89
C GLY A 92 -11.12 19.90 -12.22
N ASN A 93 -12.11 19.00 -12.26
CA ASN A 93 -12.09 17.74 -13.02
C ASN A 93 -10.77 16.93 -12.98
N GLN A 94 -10.42 16.40 -11.82
CA GLN A 94 -9.56 15.21 -11.74
C GLN A 94 -10.39 14.05 -11.21
N LEU A 95 -11.06 13.36 -12.13
CA LEU A 95 -11.51 12.00 -11.87
C LEU A 95 -10.32 11.15 -11.44
N GLN A 96 -10.60 10.19 -10.56
CA GLN A 96 -9.83 8.97 -10.32
C GLN A 96 -8.74 8.70 -11.39
N GLY A 97 -7.48 8.74 -10.98
CA GLY A 97 -6.33 8.49 -11.85
C GLY A 97 -5.64 9.78 -12.30
N VAL A 98 -4.54 10.10 -11.61
CA VAL A 98 -3.41 10.91 -12.06
C VAL A 98 -3.70 11.91 -13.18
N THR A 99 -3.91 13.18 -12.85
CA THR A 99 -3.78 14.28 -13.81
C THR A 99 -2.78 15.31 -13.29
N ASN A 100 -1.49 15.00 -13.45
CA ASN A 100 -0.48 16.07 -13.53
C ASN A 100 -0.65 16.72 -14.90
N LYS A 101 -1.36 17.86 -14.94
CA LYS A 101 -1.31 18.79 -16.08
C LYS A 101 0.00 19.58 -15.99
N GLY A 102 1.02 19.02 -16.61
CA GLY A 102 2.26 19.71 -16.97
C GLY A 102 2.77 19.03 -18.23
N ASN A 103 2.76 19.77 -19.33
CA ASN A 103 3.16 19.38 -20.67
C ASN A 103 4.21 18.27 -20.73
N LEU A 104 3.89 17.17 -21.43
CA LEU A 104 4.78 16.45 -22.33
C LEU A 104 3.93 15.41 -23.09
N ASN A 105 3.85 15.58 -24.41
CA ASN A 105 3.39 14.55 -25.35
C ASN A 105 4.07 13.22 -25.02
N ILE A 106 3.30 12.20 -24.65
CA ILE A 106 3.50 10.77 -24.98
C ILE A 106 2.17 10.08 -24.68
N ASN A 107 1.68 9.30 -25.64
CA ASN A 107 0.59 8.32 -25.52
C ASN A 107 0.80 7.33 -24.35
N ARG A 108 0.64 7.76 -23.09
CA ARG A 108 0.48 6.85 -21.96
C ARG A 108 -0.99 6.46 -21.88
N GLN A 109 -1.33 5.31 -22.47
CA GLN A 109 -2.58 4.62 -22.19
C GLN A 109 -2.82 4.63 -20.68
N ARG A 110 -3.95 5.21 -20.24
CA ARG A 110 -4.34 5.16 -18.83
C ARG A 110 -4.39 3.68 -18.43
N LYS A 111 -3.66 3.29 -17.39
CA LYS A 111 -3.71 1.91 -16.87
C LYS A 111 -5.17 1.53 -16.61
N GLN A 112 -5.68 0.54 -17.33
CA GLN A 112 -7.03 0.03 -17.12
C GLN A 112 -6.97 -0.97 -15.94
N TYR A 113 -7.50 -0.56 -14.80
CA TYR A 113 -7.56 -1.40 -13.62
C TYR A 113 -8.76 -2.34 -13.68
N ASN A 114 -8.56 -3.58 -13.28
CA ASN A 114 -9.67 -4.42 -12.84
C ASN A 114 -10.25 -3.84 -11.54
N GLU A 115 -11.57 -3.72 -11.46
CA GLU A 115 -12.23 -3.06 -10.33
C GLU A 115 -12.03 -3.80 -9.01
N VAL A 116 -12.04 -5.14 -9.02
CA VAL A 116 -11.76 -5.96 -7.83
C VAL A 116 -10.31 -5.77 -7.38
N ALA A 117 -9.36 -5.74 -8.32
CA ALA A 117 -7.96 -5.47 -8.00
C ALA A 117 -7.79 -4.08 -7.38
N LEU A 118 -8.47 -3.06 -7.92
CA LEU A 118 -8.45 -1.71 -7.38
C LEU A 118 -9.04 -1.64 -5.96
N GLN A 119 -10.19 -2.27 -5.72
CA GLN A 119 -10.79 -2.33 -4.38
C GLN A 119 -9.85 -3.05 -3.39
N LEU A 120 -9.26 -4.19 -3.78
CA LEU A 120 -8.33 -4.94 -2.93
C LEU A 120 -7.05 -4.14 -2.63
N SER A 121 -6.47 -3.50 -3.65
CA SER A 121 -5.30 -2.64 -3.52
C SER A 121 -5.55 -1.47 -2.56
N ASN A 122 -6.70 -0.80 -2.68
CA ASN A 122 -7.12 0.27 -1.79
C ASN A 122 -7.35 -0.24 -0.37
N ALA A 123 -8.01 -1.39 -0.21
CA ALA A 123 -8.25 -1.98 1.10
C ALA A 123 -6.92 -2.24 1.83
N ILE A 124 -5.92 -2.82 1.15
CA ILE A 124 -4.62 -3.10 1.77
C ILE A 124 -3.88 -1.80 2.12
N ASN A 125 -3.90 -0.78 1.25
CA ASN A 125 -3.33 0.53 1.58
C ASN A 125 -3.95 1.12 2.86
N LEU A 126 -5.27 0.99 3.02
CA LEU A 126 -5.98 1.47 4.20
C LEU A 126 -5.68 0.62 5.45
N ILE A 127 -5.49 -0.69 5.30
CA ILE A 127 -4.98 -1.54 6.39
C ILE A 127 -3.59 -1.03 6.83
N ILE A 128 -2.67 -0.75 5.91
CA ILE A 128 -1.32 -0.27 6.25
C ILE A 128 -1.36 1.10 6.95
N ILE A 129 -2.31 1.96 6.59
CA ILE A 129 -2.50 3.27 7.24
C ILE A 129 -3.08 3.12 8.65
N CYS A 130 -4.11 2.29 8.82
CA CYS A 130 -4.80 2.10 10.10
C CYS A 130 -4.02 1.24 11.08
N TYR A 131 -3.08 0.41 10.60
CA TYR A 131 -2.26 -0.45 11.42
C TYR A 131 -0.99 0.28 11.88
N GLU A 132 -0.73 0.31 13.18
CA GLU A 132 0.40 1.07 13.76
C GLU A 132 1.76 0.46 13.36
N ASP A 133 1.84 -0.86 13.41
CA ASP A 133 3.05 -1.63 13.12
C ASP A 133 3.32 -1.82 11.61
N ASN A 134 4.43 -2.50 11.32
CA ASN A 134 4.77 -2.98 9.99
C ASN A 134 3.90 -4.19 9.60
N ILE A 135 3.37 -4.19 8.37
CA ILE A 135 2.61 -5.32 7.84
C ILE A 135 3.50 -6.55 7.63
N LYS A 136 2.92 -7.75 7.63
CA LYS A 136 3.66 -9.00 7.45
C LYS A 136 3.10 -9.80 6.29
N GLU A 137 3.79 -10.87 5.91
CA GLU A 137 3.21 -11.89 5.06
C GLU A 137 1.95 -12.50 5.71
N PRO A 138 0.91 -12.83 4.92
CA PRO A 138 0.87 -12.77 3.46
C PRO A 138 0.44 -11.40 2.87
N LEU A 139 0.14 -10.40 3.69
CA LEU A 139 -0.43 -9.12 3.23
C LEU A 139 0.48 -8.38 2.25
N SER A 140 1.79 -8.34 2.52
CA SER A 140 2.78 -7.69 1.64
C SER A 140 2.85 -8.32 0.25
N THR A 141 2.89 -9.65 0.16
CA THR A 141 2.89 -10.35 -1.14
C THR A 141 1.58 -10.14 -1.87
N ILE A 142 0.43 -10.23 -1.18
CA ILE A 142 -0.86 -9.99 -1.82
C ILE A 142 -0.91 -8.57 -2.41
N LYS A 143 -0.45 -7.57 -1.66
CA LYS A 143 -0.39 -6.18 -2.13
C LYS A 143 0.47 -6.03 -3.39
N TYR A 144 1.70 -6.55 -3.35
CA TYR A 144 2.61 -6.50 -4.49
C TYR A 144 2.01 -7.17 -5.73
N GLU A 145 1.44 -8.36 -5.58
CA GLU A 145 0.85 -9.09 -6.70
C GLU A 145 -0.40 -8.41 -7.25
N THR A 146 -1.28 -7.88 -6.39
CA THR A 146 -2.47 -7.14 -6.81
C THR A 146 -2.10 -5.90 -7.62
N ASP A 147 -1.06 -5.17 -7.23
CA ASP A 147 -0.60 -3.98 -7.97
C ASP A 147 0.17 -4.33 -9.25
N LYS A 148 0.93 -5.42 -9.23
CA LYS A 148 1.64 -5.93 -10.41
C LYS A 148 0.67 -6.41 -11.49
N TYR A 149 -0.35 -7.15 -11.09
CA TYR A 149 -1.39 -7.71 -11.96
C TYR A 149 -2.68 -6.86 -11.90
N TYR A 150 -2.55 -5.54 -11.83
CA TYR A 150 -3.66 -4.60 -11.64
C TYR A 150 -4.80 -4.71 -12.67
N TYR A 151 -4.51 -5.25 -13.86
CA TYR A 151 -5.43 -5.44 -14.97
C TYR A 151 -6.23 -6.76 -14.88
N SER A 152 -5.90 -7.63 -13.93
CA SER A 152 -6.51 -8.95 -13.77
C SER A 152 -7.24 -9.05 -12.44
N GLU A 153 -8.33 -9.82 -12.42
CA GLU A 153 -9.09 -10.07 -11.20
C GLU A 153 -8.26 -10.92 -10.22
N PRO A 154 -8.07 -10.49 -8.95
CA PRO A 154 -7.35 -11.28 -7.97
C PRO A 154 -8.09 -12.58 -7.64
N TYR A 155 -7.33 -13.65 -7.38
CA TYR A 155 -7.92 -14.90 -6.90
C TYR A 155 -8.70 -14.71 -5.59
N ASP A 156 -9.82 -15.40 -5.47
CA ASP A 156 -10.68 -15.33 -4.28
C ASP A 156 -9.93 -15.75 -3.00
N SER A 157 -8.92 -16.62 -3.10
CA SER A 157 -8.04 -16.98 -1.98
C SER A 157 -7.31 -15.78 -1.39
N LYS A 158 -6.87 -14.82 -2.22
CA LYS A 158 -6.22 -13.58 -1.77
C LYS A 158 -7.20 -12.67 -1.05
N ILE A 159 -8.42 -12.56 -1.57
CA ILE A 159 -9.48 -11.72 -0.98
C ILE A 159 -9.90 -12.30 0.38
N LYS A 160 -10.04 -13.62 0.49
CA LYS A 160 -10.26 -14.31 1.76
C LYS A 160 -9.13 -14.09 2.75
N ALA A 161 -7.88 -14.21 2.31
CA ALA A 161 -6.72 -13.99 3.16
C ALA A 161 -6.71 -12.57 3.73
N VAL A 162 -6.97 -11.55 2.91
CA VAL A 162 -7.10 -10.16 3.38
C VAL A 162 -8.27 -9.99 4.35
N ASN A 163 -9.43 -10.60 4.08
CA ASN A 163 -10.57 -10.59 5.00
C ASN A 163 -10.22 -11.18 6.38
N THR A 164 -9.52 -12.31 6.41
CA THR A 164 -9.04 -12.93 7.65
C THR A 164 -8.02 -12.03 8.36
N ILE A 165 -7.09 -11.42 7.61
CA ILE A 165 -6.11 -10.49 8.17
C ILE A 165 -6.81 -9.30 8.84
N ILE A 166 -7.82 -8.71 8.21
CA ILE A 166 -8.58 -7.60 8.82
C ILE A 166 -9.16 -8.02 10.17
N GLY A 167 -9.84 -9.18 10.24
CA GLY A 167 -10.43 -9.67 11.48
C GLY A 167 -9.42 -10.10 12.55
N ASN A 168 -8.17 -10.37 12.17
CA ASN A 168 -7.09 -10.66 13.11
C ASN A 168 -6.37 -9.41 13.60
N LEU A 169 -6.28 -8.36 12.76
CA LEU A 169 -5.59 -7.11 13.09
C LEU A 169 -6.49 -6.13 13.82
N PHE A 170 -7.79 -6.14 13.54
CA PHE A 170 -8.75 -5.19 14.09
C PHE A 170 -9.89 -5.93 14.77
N ASP A 171 -10.41 -5.31 15.84
CA ASP A 171 -11.64 -5.70 16.53
C ASP A 171 -12.91 -5.30 15.75
N LYS A 172 -12.73 -4.58 14.64
CA LYS A 172 -13.78 -3.98 13.81
C LYS A 172 -13.51 -4.20 12.33
N LYS A 173 -14.53 -3.98 11.52
CA LYS A 173 -14.42 -4.03 10.06
C LYS A 173 -13.57 -2.87 9.55
N LEU A 174 -13.03 -3.04 8.34
CA LEU A 174 -12.18 -2.02 7.73
C LEU A 174 -12.90 -0.68 7.55
N VAL A 175 -14.17 -0.68 7.13
CA VAL A 175 -14.96 0.57 7.02
C VAL A 175 -15.17 1.29 8.34
N GLU A 176 -15.25 0.56 9.45
CA GLU A 176 -15.39 1.14 10.79
C GLU A 176 -14.07 1.78 11.21
N LYS A 177 -12.94 1.09 11.00
CA LYS A 177 -11.60 1.67 11.21
C LYS A 177 -11.36 2.93 10.37
N ILE A 178 -11.81 2.93 9.11
CA ILE A 178 -11.73 4.12 8.25
C ILE A 178 -12.63 5.24 8.79
N SER A 179 -13.81 4.91 9.31
CA SER A 179 -14.73 5.90 9.86
C SER A 179 -14.16 6.58 11.11
N GLU A 180 -13.47 5.84 11.97
CA GLU A 180 -12.79 6.37 13.15
C GLU A 180 -11.73 7.42 12.78
N ILE A 181 -10.90 7.14 11.78
CA ILE A 181 -9.89 8.11 11.31
C ILE A 181 -10.49 9.27 10.51
N ASN A 182 -11.71 9.12 9.98
CA ASN A 182 -12.40 10.14 9.21
C ASN A 182 -13.14 11.18 10.08
N VAL A 183 -13.33 10.93 11.39
CA VAL A 183 -14.08 11.86 12.28
C VAL A 183 -13.51 13.28 12.24
N ASN A 184 -12.19 13.42 12.05
CA ASN A 184 -11.50 14.72 12.04
C ASN A 184 -10.77 15.00 10.71
N GLN A 185 -11.01 14.21 9.68
CA GLN A 185 -10.24 14.27 8.44
C GLN A 185 -11.16 14.11 7.24
N LYS A 186 -10.82 14.73 6.11
CA LYS A 186 -11.63 14.60 4.88
C LYS A 186 -11.22 13.33 4.11
N ILE A 187 -11.38 12.14 4.68
CA ILE A 187 -11.07 10.87 3.97
C ILE A 187 -12.13 10.65 2.89
N ARG A 188 -11.69 10.25 1.68
CA ARG A 188 -12.62 9.96 0.59
C ARG A 188 -13.32 8.63 0.86
N LYS A 189 -14.54 8.49 0.32
CA LYS A 189 -15.27 7.22 0.39
C LYS A 189 -14.53 6.15 -0.42
N PHE A 190 -14.34 4.99 0.18
CA PHE A 190 -13.86 3.78 -0.48
C PHE A 190 -15.02 2.79 -0.60
N ASP A 191 -15.09 2.11 -1.73
CA ASP A 191 -16.10 1.08 -2.01
C ASP A 191 -15.40 -0.29 -1.95
N PHE A 192 -15.98 -1.22 -1.18
CA PHE A 192 -15.52 -2.60 -1.07
C PHE A 192 -16.61 -3.60 -1.45
N SER A 193 -17.69 -3.15 -2.09
CA SER A 193 -18.85 -3.97 -2.43
C SER A 193 -18.51 -5.22 -3.25
N LEU A 194 -17.54 -5.15 -4.17
CA LEU A 194 -17.12 -6.31 -4.97
C LEU A 194 -16.38 -7.34 -4.11
N LEU A 195 -15.53 -6.88 -3.17
CA LEU A 195 -14.86 -7.75 -2.21
C LEU A 195 -15.90 -8.41 -1.27
N THR A 196 -16.83 -7.60 -0.75
CA THR A 196 -17.95 -8.05 0.08
C THR A 196 -18.78 -9.12 -0.64
N ASN A 197 -19.13 -8.90 -1.90
CA ASN A 197 -19.92 -9.86 -2.69
C ASN A 197 -19.18 -11.17 -2.92
N LYS A 198 -17.85 -11.14 -3.07
CA LYS A 198 -17.03 -12.35 -3.15
C LYS A 198 -16.98 -13.10 -1.82
N ILE A 199 -16.80 -12.41 -0.69
CA ILE A 199 -16.77 -13.03 0.64
C ILE A 199 -18.11 -13.70 0.99
N LYS A 200 -19.25 -13.06 0.67
CA LYS A 200 -20.60 -13.60 0.93
C LYS A 200 -20.80 -15.01 0.34
N LYS A 201 -20.20 -15.32 -0.81
CA LYS A 201 -20.30 -16.64 -1.46
C LYS A 201 -19.76 -17.79 -0.59
N TYR A 202 -18.91 -17.48 0.38
CA TYR A 202 -18.22 -18.47 1.21
C TYR A 202 -18.83 -18.64 2.61
N LYS A 203 -19.90 -17.92 2.94
CA LYS A 203 -20.58 -17.99 4.26
C LYS A 203 -19.62 -17.78 5.45
N ILE A 204 -18.60 -16.94 5.26
CA ILE A 204 -17.69 -16.51 6.33
C ILE A 204 -18.00 -15.06 6.73
N GLN A 205 -17.57 -14.65 7.93
CA GLN A 205 -17.70 -13.27 8.38
C GLN A 205 -17.02 -12.31 7.41
N ASN A 206 -17.73 -11.24 7.04
CA ASN A 206 -17.18 -10.16 6.25
C ASN A 206 -16.57 -9.09 7.16
N ASN A 207 -15.28 -8.86 6.98
CA ASN A 207 -14.50 -7.87 7.71
C ASN A 207 -14.17 -6.62 6.87
N PHE A 208 -14.52 -6.58 5.58
CA PHE A 208 -14.41 -5.36 4.79
C PHE A 208 -15.52 -4.36 5.17
N GLU A 209 -16.78 -4.81 5.16
CA GLU A 209 -18.02 -4.03 5.35
C GLU A 209 -19.05 -4.73 6.22
#